data_AF-A0A2G5IW04-F1
#
_entry.id   AF-A0A2G5IW04-F1
#
_cell.length_a   1.000
_cell.length_b   1.000
_cell.length_c   1.000
_cell.angle_alpha   90.00
_cell.angle_beta   90.00
_cell.angle_gamma   90.00
#
_symmetry.space_group_name_H-M   'P 1'
#
loop_
_entity.id
_entity.type
_entity.pdbx_description
1 polymer ?
#
loop_
_entity_poly.entity_id
_entity_poly.type
_entity_poly.pdbx_seq_one_letter_code
_entity_poly.pdbx_strand_id
1 'polypeptide(L)'
;MKLTVFGATGGIGQEIVRQALAAGHQVTAVVRDPARLTVTGAGLEVFRADLTDPEALPPAVAGRDAVLSGLGARGRKDAGVAARLTRSVLAAMEAEGTRRLLVVSAAPVGPAPEGDTAIDRATRGLVSRLLKDIYADLKAMEDELARSATDWTVVRPPRLQNKPVTGSYRTVVGGFPLKGRFIGRADVAHAMLAMIDDPGTVKQGVGVAY
;
A
#
# COMPACT_ATOMS: atom_id res chain seq x y z
N MET A 1 12.42 -7.49 12.05
CA MET A 1 11.07 -8.03 11.77
C MET A 1 11.11 -8.90 10.53
N LYS A 2 10.19 -9.85 10.41
CA LYS A 2 9.87 -10.63 9.22
C LYS A 2 8.68 -9.98 8.50
N LEU A 3 8.93 -9.42 7.33
CA LEU A 3 7.96 -8.66 6.56
C LEU A 3 7.61 -9.40 5.27
N THR A 4 6.33 -9.42 4.90
CA THR A 4 5.90 -9.88 3.57
C THR A 4 5.49 -8.69 2.72
N VAL A 5 5.98 -8.63 1.49
CA VAL A 5 5.72 -7.53 0.57
C VAL A 5 5.02 -8.04 -0.68
N PHE A 6 3.74 -7.73 -0.81
CA PHE A 6 2.98 -7.93 -2.04
C PHE A 6 3.17 -6.75 -3.00
N GLY A 7 3.20 -7.05 -4.30
CA GLY A 7 3.50 -6.04 -5.32
C GLY A 7 4.96 -5.61 -5.30
N ALA A 8 5.87 -6.47 -4.83
CA ALA A 8 7.30 -6.19 -4.67
C ALA A 8 8.03 -5.75 -5.96
N THR A 9 7.48 -6.03 -7.14
CA THR A 9 8.02 -5.57 -8.43
C THR A 9 7.51 -4.20 -8.87
N GLY A 10 6.54 -3.62 -8.15
CA GLY A 10 6.01 -2.28 -8.40
C GLY A 10 6.91 -1.18 -7.82
N GLY A 11 6.69 0.06 -8.26
CA GLY A 11 7.56 1.18 -7.88
C GLY A 11 7.59 1.47 -6.37
N ILE A 12 6.48 1.30 -5.65
CA ILE A 12 6.49 1.43 -4.17
C ILE A 12 6.99 0.11 -3.54
N GLY A 13 6.57 -1.05 -4.05
CA GLY A 13 6.99 -2.35 -3.52
C GLY A 13 8.51 -2.56 -3.53
N GLN A 14 9.19 -2.18 -4.61
CA GLN A 14 10.66 -2.25 -4.69
C GLN A 14 11.31 -1.35 -3.64
N GLU A 15 10.77 -0.15 -3.41
CA GLU A 15 11.25 0.76 -2.38
C GLU A 15 11.03 0.20 -0.96
N ILE A 16 9.89 -0.45 -0.70
CA ILE A 16 9.64 -1.14 0.57
C ILE A 16 10.69 -2.24 0.78
N VAL A 17 10.89 -3.12 -0.20
CA VAL A 17 11.87 -4.21 -0.10
C VAL A 17 13.27 -3.66 0.14
N ARG A 18 13.70 -2.68 -0.67
CA ARG A 18 15.02 -2.07 -0.57
C ARG A 18 15.26 -1.44 0.81
N GLN A 19 14.31 -0.64 1.29
CA GLN A 19 14.45 0.08 2.56
C GLN A 19 14.34 -0.87 3.76
N ALA A 20 13.45 -1.86 3.70
CA ALA A 20 13.32 -2.86 4.76
C ALA A 20 14.59 -3.71 4.91
N LEU A 21 15.19 -4.16 3.80
CA LEU A 21 16.46 -4.88 3.84
C LEU A 21 17.59 -4.00 4.40
N ALA A 22 17.65 -2.73 4.01
CA ALA A 22 18.65 -1.79 4.52
C ALA A 22 18.50 -1.53 6.03
N ALA A 23 17.28 -1.59 6.57
CA ALA A 23 16.99 -1.51 8.00
C ALA A 23 17.16 -2.85 8.74
N GLY A 24 17.66 -3.91 8.07
CA GLY A 24 17.95 -5.20 8.70
C GLY A 24 16.73 -6.11 8.89
N HIS A 25 15.60 -5.82 8.26
CA HIS A 25 14.44 -6.71 8.27
C HIS A 25 14.66 -7.91 7.35
N GLN A 26 14.02 -9.03 7.67
CA GLN A 26 13.87 -10.16 6.76
C GLN A 26 12.63 -9.91 5.90
N VAL A 27 12.77 -10.01 4.59
CA VAL A 27 11.71 -9.64 3.64
C VAL A 27 11.37 -10.82 2.75
N THR A 28 10.11 -11.23 2.75
CA THR A 28 9.54 -12.15 1.77
C THR A 28 8.86 -11.33 0.67
N ALA A 29 9.50 -11.22 -0.49
CA ALA A 29 8.95 -10.52 -1.65
C ALA A 29 8.05 -11.47 -2.45
N VAL A 30 6.74 -11.22 -2.45
CA VAL A 30 5.78 -12.02 -3.22
C VAL A 30 5.67 -11.48 -4.63
N VAL A 31 6.02 -12.33 -5.60
CA VAL A 31 6.12 -11.96 -7.02
C VAL A 31 5.48 -13.01 -7.92
N ARG A 32 4.83 -12.57 -9.00
CA ARG A 32 4.35 -13.48 -10.05
C ARG A 32 5.48 -13.96 -10.95
N ASP A 33 6.38 -13.02 -11.26
CA ASP A 33 7.56 -13.23 -12.12
C ASP A 33 8.80 -12.71 -11.38
N PRO A 34 9.64 -13.61 -10.84
CA PRO A 34 10.87 -13.27 -10.14
C PRO A 34 11.87 -12.45 -10.96
N ALA A 35 11.91 -12.61 -12.29
CA ALA A 35 12.87 -11.90 -13.15
C ALA A 35 12.67 -10.37 -13.15
N ARG A 36 11.50 -9.90 -12.69
CA ARG A 36 11.16 -8.48 -12.59
C ARG A 36 11.57 -7.85 -11.26
N LEU A 37 12.02 -8.64 -10.29
CA LEU A 37 12.53 -8.13 -9.02
C LEU A 37 14.01 -7.80 -9.20
N THR A 38 14.33 -6.51 -9.11
CA THR A 38 15.70 -5.99 -9.29
C THR A 38 16.47 -5.88 -7.98
N VAL A 39 15.78 -5.96 -6.84
CA VAL A 39 16.37 -5.82 -5.51
C VAL A 39 16.91 -7.17 -5.05
N THR A 40 18.11 -7.17 -4.45
CA THR A 40 18.79 -8.36 -3.91
C THR A 40 19.36 -8.06 -2.51
N GLY A 41 19.50 -9.06 -1.64
CA GLY A 41 20.15 -8.90 -0.33
C GLY A 41 20.06 -10.15 0.55
N ALA A 42 20.91 -10.25 1.57
CA ALA A 42 21.02 -11.43 2.44
C ALA A 42 19.78 -11.72 3.31
N GLY A 43 18.86 -10.75 3.45
CA GLY A 43 17.59 -10.90 4.16
C GLY A 43 16.38 -11.09 3.24
N LEU A 44 16.58 -11.27 1.93
CA LEU A 44 15.51 -11.36 0.95
C LEU A 44 15.18 -12.81 0.61
N GLU A 45 13.93 -13.18 0.85
CA GLU A 45 13.29 -14.39 0.33
C GLU A 45 12.39 -14.00 -0.85
N VAL A 46 12.54 -14.67 -1.99
CA VAL A 46 11.65 -14.47 -3.15
C VAL A 46 10.62 -15.59 -3.17
N PHE A 47 9.36 -15.22 -2.94
CA PHE A 47 8.24 -16.17 -2.93
C PHE A 47 7.41 -16.02 -4.20
N ARG A 48 7.40 -17.05 -5.04
CA ARG A 48 6.63 -17.03 -6.28
C ARG A 48 5.19 -17.46 -6.01
N ALA A 49 4.24 -16.55 -6.20
CA ALA A 49 2.82 -16.85 -6.12
C ALA A 49 1.99 -15.95 -7.04
N ASP A 50 0.87 -16.48 -7.52
CA ASP A 50 -0.18 -15.66 -8.13
C ASP A 50 -1.21 -15.30 -7.08
N LEU A 51 -1.52 -14.02 -6.97
CA LEU A 51 -2.51 -13.49 -6.03
C LEU A 51 -3.96 -13.87 -6.43
N THR A 52 -4.15 -14.40 -7.64
CA THR A 52 -5.42 -15.00 -8.07
C THR A 52 -5.62 -16.42 -7.58
N ASP A 53 -4.62 -17.03 -6.94
CA ASP A 53 -4.68 -18.35 -6.31
C ASP A 53 -4.56 -18.19 -4.78
N PRO A 54 -5.69 -18.05 -4.06
CA PRO A 54 -5.69 -17.79 -2.63
C PRO A 54 -5.00 -18.89 -1.81
N GLU A 55 -5.07 -20.14 -2.26
CA GLU A 55 -4.49 -21.30 -1.56
C GLU A 55 -2.96 -21.27 -1.54
N ALA A 56 -2.34 -20.52 -2.47
CA ALA A 56 -0.89 -20.37 -2.54
C ALA A 56 -0.34 -19.29 -1.59
N LEU A 57 -1.20 -18.49 -0.95
CA LEU A 57 -0.79 -17.31 -0.16
C LEU A 57 -0.48 -17.56 1.33
N PRO A 58 -1.10 -18.53 2.05
CA PRO A 58 -0.82 -18.72 3.48
C PRO A 58 0.67 -18.87 3.82
N PRO A 59 1.49 -19.67 3.08
CA PRO A 59 2.92 -19.77 3.39
C PRO A 59 3.68 -18.45 3.25
N ALA A 60 3.19 -17.51 2.44
CA ALA A 60 3.81 -16.20 2.27
C ALA A 60 3.60 -15.28 3.48
N VAL A 61 2.56 -15.51 4.29
CA VAL A 61 2.23 -14.69 5.47
C VAL A 61 2.42 -15.41 6.80
N ALA A 62 2.60 -16.74 6.79
CA ALA A 62 2.85 -17.55 7.97
C ALA A 62 4.04 -17.05 8.81
N GLY A 63 3.80 -16.79 10.09
CA GLY A 63 4.81 -16.38 11.08
C GLY A 63 5.48 -15.04 10.78
N ARG A 64 4.81 -14.14 10.04
CA ARG A 64 5.31 -12.81 9.69
C ARG A 64 4.78 -11.77 10.68
N ASP A 65 5.60 -10.75 10.94
CA ASP A 65 5.25 -9.68 11.88
C ASP A 65 4.28 -8.68 11.24
N ALA A 66 4.48 -8.39 9.94
CA ALA A 66 3.61 -7.51 9.18
C ALA A 66 3.62 -7.81 7.67
N VAL A 67 2.51 -7.49 7.03
CA VAL A 67 2.31 -7.55 5.59
C VAL A 67 2.21 -6.14 5.03
N LEU A 68 2.96 -5.84 3.96
CA LEU A 68 2.87 -4.60 3.22
C LEU A 68 2.43 -4.87 1.79
N SER A 69 1.50 -4.07 1.28
CA SER A 69 0.96 -4.18 -0.06
C SER A 69 1.16 -2.89 -0.83
N GLY A 70 2.11 -2.92 -1.77
CA GLY A 70 2.26 -1.91 -2.81
C GLY A 70 1.43 -2.23 -4.06
N LEU A 71 0.42 -3.11 -3.94
CA LEU A 71 -0.50 -3.44 -5.02
C LEU A 71 -1.34 -2.19 -5.35
N GLY A 72 -1.40 -1.85 -6.62
CA GLY A 72 -2.18 -0.72 -7.08
C GLY A 72 -2.37 -0.78 -8.59
N ALA A 73 -3.45 -0.15 -9.06
CA ALA A 73 -3.72 -0.07 -10.48
C ALA A 73 -2.61 0.71 -11.18
N ARG A 74 -1.97 0.10 -12.19
CA ARG A 74 -0.97 0.75 -13.05
C ARG A 74 -1.66 1.45 -14.23
N GLY A 75 -2.93 1.15 -14.47
CA GLY A 75 -3.81 1.85 -15.39
C GLY A 75 -5.26 1.37 -15.28
N ARG A 76 -6.14 1.90 -16.14
CA ARG A 76 -7.58 1.55 -16.12
C ARG A 76 -7.88 0.06 -16.28
N LYS A 77 -7.01 -0.68 -16.97
CA LYS A 77 -7.15 -2.13 -17.18
C LYS A 77 -6.99 -2.95 -15.89
N ASP A 78 -6.45 -2.33 -14.84
CA ASP A 78 -6.25 -2.98 -13.54
C ASP A 78 -7.40 -2.66 -12.56
N ALA A 79 -8.49 -2.03 -13.00
CA ALA A 79 -9.66 -1.84 -12.17
C ALA A 79 -10.30 -3.19 -11.78
N GLY A 80 -10.65 -3.33 -10.51
CA GLY A 80 -11.21 -4.57 -9.91
C GLY A 80 -10.14 -5.51 -9.33
N VAL A 81 -8.86 -5.18 -9.49
CA VAL A 81 -7.74 -6.00 -9.01
C VAL A 81 -7.48 -5.72 -7.53
N ALA A 82 -7.53 -4.47 -7.08
CA ALA A 82 -7.12 -4.12 -5.72
C ALA A 82 -8.00 -4.78 -4.66
N ALA A 83 -9.32 -4.70 -4.78
CA ALA A 83 -10.24 -5.32 -3.82
C ALA A 83 -10.11 -6.85 -3.83
N ARG A 84 -10.06 -7.46 -5.02
CA ARG A 84 -9.93 -8.92 -5.15
C ARG A 84 -8.65 -9.45 -4.52
N LEU A 85 -7.49 -8.86 -4.83
CA LEU A 85 -6.22 -9.33 -4.30
C LEU A 85 -6.13 -9.08 -2.78
N THR A 86 -6.71 -7.99 -2.30
CA THR A 86 -6.76 -7.70 -0.86
C THR A 86 -7.60 -8.73 -0.11
N ARG A 87 -8.72 -9.21 -0.67
CA ARG A 87 -9.47 -10.32 -0.06
C ARG A 87 -8.63 -11.59 0.07
N SER A 88 -7.88 -11.97 -0.96
CA SER A 88 -6.99 -13.14 -0.90
C SER A 88 -5.92 -12.99 0.18
N VAL A 89 -5.33 -11.79 0.30
CA VAL A 89 -4.33 -11.50 1.34
C VAL A 89 -4.96 -11.55 2.73
N LEU A 90 -6.14 -10.95 2.93
CA LEU A 90 -6.85 -10.98 4.20
C LEU A 90 -7.19 -12.40 4.63
N ALA A 91 -7.68 -13.24 3.71
CA ALA A 91 -8.00 -14.63 4.00
C ALA A 91 -6.75 -15.43 4.41
N ALA A 92 -5.63 -15.25 3.71
CA ALA A 92 -4.36 -15.89 4.06
C ALA A 92 -3.85 -15.41 5.43
N MET A 93 -3.94 -14.11 5.71
CA MET A 93 -3.55 -13.54 7.00
C MET A 93 -4.42 -14.06 8.14
N GLU A 94 -5.73 -14.20 7.92
CA GLU A 94 -6.66 -14.78 8.89
C GLU A 94 -6.32 -16.25 9.19
N ALA A 95 -6.08 -17.05 8.15
CA ALA A 95 -5.70 -18.46 8.29
C ALA A 95 -4.41 -18.66 9.11
N GLU A 96 -3.43 -17.77 8.91
CA GLU A 96 -2.13 -17.84 9.59
C GLU A 96 -2.04 -16.99 10.86
N GLY A 97 -3.13 -16.32 11.26
CA GLY A 97 -3.18 -15.46 12.44
C GLY A 97 -2.31 -14.19 12.36
N THR A 98 -1.87 -13.79 11.17
CA THR A 98 -1.08 -12.56 10.97
C THR A 98 -2.00 -11.33 11.06
N ARG A 99 -1.65 -10.37 11.91
CA ARG A 99 -2.57 -9.28 12.26
C ARG A 99 -2.28 -7.97 11.54
N ARG A 100 -1.03 -7.62 11.24
CA ARG A 100 -0.65 -6.28 10.78
C ARG A 100 -0.58 -6.18 9.25
N LEU A 101 -1.37 -5.28 8.66
CA LEU A 101 -1.39 -5.03 7.22
C LEU A 101 -1.25 -3.54 6.89
N LEU A 102 -0.39 -3.17 5.95
CA LEU A 102 -0.33 -1.82 5.40
C LEU A 102 -0.56 -1.85 3.89
N VAL A 103 -1.47 -1.04 3.37
CA VAL A 103 -1.88 -1.07 1.95
C VAL A 103 -1.84 0.33 1.35
N VAL A 104 -1.36 0.44 0.11
CA VAL A 104 -1.44 1.68 -0.65
C VAL A 104 -2.83 1.82 -1.30
N SER A 105 -3.49 2.95 -1.06
CA SER A 105 -4.69 3.41 -1.76
C SER A 105 -4.38 4.70 -2.52
N ALA A 106 -5.29 5.67 -2.54
CA ALA A 106 -5.09 6.97 -3.18
C ALA A 106 -5.78 8.10 -2.41
N ALA A 107 -5.20 9.29 -2.46
CA ALA A 107 -5.74 10.49 -1.81
C ALA A 107 -7.24 10.73 -2.09
N PRO A 108 -7.76 10.56 -3.33
CA PRO A 108 -9.18 10.84 -3.61
C PRO A 108 -10.18 9.84 -3.02
N VAL A 109 -9.72 8.72 -2.46
CA VAL A 109 -10.60 7.75 -1.77
C VAL A 109 -10.92 8.20 -0.35
N GLY A 110 -10.02 8.97 0.26
CA GLY A 110 -10.21 9.54 1.59
C GLY A 110 -11.10 10.79 1.58
N PRO A 111 -11.45 11.30 2.78
CA PRO A 111 -12.20 12.54 2.89
C PRO A 111 -11.41 13.71 2.28
N ALA A 112 -12.15 14.68 1.77
CA ALA A 112 -11.57 15.93 1.29
C ALA A 112 -10.87 16.68 2.45
N PRO A 113 -9.68 17.25 2.23
CA PRO A 113 -9.07 18.16 3.20
C PRO A 113 -10.00 19.34 3.52
N GLU A 114 -10.09 19.70 4.79
CA GLU A 114 -10.78 20.91 5.23
C GLU A 114 -10.04 22.16 4.72
N GLY A 115 -10.69 22.99 3.90
CA GLY A 115 -10.07 24.18 3.30
C GLY A 115 -9.74 24.07 1.81
N ASP A 116 -10.23 23.04 1.12
CA ASP A 116 -10.21 22.97 -0.35
C ASP A 116 -10.92 24.17 -1.00
N THR A 117 -10.29 24.79 -2.00
CA THR A 117 -10.94 25.83 -2.80
C THR A 117 -11.96 25.24 -3.79
N ALA A 118 -12.79 26.10 -4.41
CA ALA A 118 -13.68 25.66 -5.48
C ALA A 118 -12.92 25.04 -6.68
N ILE A 119 -11.72 25.55 -6.99
CA ILE A 119 -10.86 25.03 -8.06
C ILE A 119 -10.29 23.65 -7.68
N ASP A 120 -9.86 23.47 -6.43
CA ASP A 120 -9.35 22.18 -5.95
C ASP A 120 -10.44 21.10 -5.98
N ARG A 121 -11.68 21.46 -5.61
CA ARG A 121 -12.84 20.57 -5.72
C ARG A 121 -13.18 20.21 -7.16
N ALA A 122 -13.17 21.18 -8.08
CA ALA A 122 -13.44 20.95 -9.49
C ALA A 122 -12.39 20.04 -10.15
N THR A 123 -11.11 20.30 -9.89
CA THR A 123 -10.00 19.48 -10.42
C THR A 123 -10.03 18.06 -9.86
N ARG A 124 -10.29 17.88 -8.56
CA ARG A 124 -10.50 16.55 -7.98
C ARG A 124 -11.69 15.84 -8.62
N GLY A 125 -12.81 16.53 -8.83
CA GLY A 125 -13.98 15.98 -9.49
C GLY A 125 -13.69 15.49 -10.91
N LEU A 126 -12.91 16.25 -11.69
CA LEU A 126 -12.50 15.86 -13.04
C LEU A 126 -11.60 14.62 -13.02
N VAL A 127 -10.57 14.61 -12.16
CA VAL A 127 -9.67 13.45 -12.01
C VAL A 127 -10.44 12.21 -11.54
N SER A 128 -11.37 12.39 -10.59
CA SER A 128 -12.21 11.31 -10.08
C SER A 128 -13.13 10.73 -11.15
N ARG A 129 -13.61 11.53 -12.10
CA ARG A 129 -14.36 11.00 -13.25
C ARG A 129 -13.45 10.24 -14.21
N LEU A 130 -12.25 10.74 -14.46
CA LEU A 130 -11.29 10.12 -15.39
C LEU A 130 -10.77 8.75 -14.89
N LEU A 131 -10.67 8.58 -13.58
CA LEU A 131 -10.14 7.38 -12.91
C LEU A 131 -11.20 6.69 -12.04
N LYS A 132 -12.48 6.91 -12.35
CA LYS A 132 -13.62 6.44 -11.54
C LYS A 132 -13.52 4.97 -11.17
N ASP A 133 -13.23 4.11 -12.14
CA ASP A 133 -13.21 2.66 -11.92
C ASP A 133 -12.05 2.22 -11.02
N ILE A 134 -10.91 2.92 -11.11
CA ILE A 134 -9.76 2.68 -10.22
C ILE A 134 -10.10 3.10 -8.79
N TYR A 135 -10.71 4.28 -8.62
CA TYR A 135 -11.09 4.76 -7.28
C TYR A 135 -12.24 3.97 -6.68
N ALA A 136 -13.16 3.46 -7.50
CA ALA A 136 -14.21 2.54 -7.05
C ALA A 136 -13.61 1.22 -6.54
N ASP A 137 -12.63 0.66 -7.24
CA ASP A 137 -11.93 -0.56 -6.80
C ASP A 137 -11.10 -0.33 -5.52
N LEU A 138 -10.38 0.79 -5.42
CA LEU A 138 -9.67 1.14 -4.18
C LEU A 138 -10.63 1.39 -3.01
N LYS A 139 -11.79 2.00 -3.27
CA LYS A 139 -12.82 2.14 -2.25
C LYS A 139 -13.36 0.79 -1.80
N ALA A 140 -13.66 -0.11 -2.74
CA ALA A 140 -14.09 -1.46 -2.40
C ALA A 140 -13.02 -2.20 -1.58
N MET A 141 -11.74 -2.04 -1.92
CA MET A 141 -10.62 -2.56 -1.13
C MET A 141 -10.59 -2.01 0.30
N GLU A 142 -10.75 -0.70 0.49
CA GLU A 142 -10.84 -0.09 1.82
C GLU A 142 -12.08 -0.59 2.61
N ASP A 143 -13.20 -0.83 1.92
CA ASP A 143 -14.41 -1.38 2.54
C ASP A 143 -14.22 -2.86 2.97
N GLU A 144 -13.43 -3.67 2.25
CA GLU A 144 -13.04 -5.03 2.69
C GLU A 144 -12.14 -4.97 3.94
N LEU A 145 -11.16 -4.04 3.94
CA LEU A 145 -10.29 -3.84 5.09
C LEU A 145 -11.11 -3.46 6.32
N ALA A 146 -12.03 -2.49 6.19
CA ALA A 146 -12.89 -2.03 7.28
C ALA A 146 -13.74 -3.16 7.90
N ARG A 147 -14.14 -4.16 7.10
CA ARG A 147 -14.90 -5.34 7.57
C ARG A 147 -14.02 -6.44 8.18
N SER A 148 -12.72 -6.42 7.95
CA SER A 148 -11.78 -7.43 8.45
C SER A 148 -11.40 -7.22 9.92
N ALA A 149 -10.99 -8.30 10.60
CA ALA A 149 -10.40 -8.23 11.93
C ALA A 149 -8.95 -7.71 11.91
N THR A 150 -8.25 -7.77 10.77
CA THR A 150 -6.83 -7.39 10.58
C THR A 150 -6.52 -5.95 11.00
N ASP A 151 -5.42 -5.73 11.72
CA ASP A 151 -4.91 -4.42 12.12
C ASP A 151 -4.29 -3.69 10.91
N TRP A 152 -5.16 -3.12 10.09
CA TRP A 152 -4.79 -2.49 8.83
C TRP A 152 -4.46 -1.00 8.97
N THR A 153 -3.60 -0.51 8.08
CA THR A 153 -3.40 0.93 7.82
C THR A 153 -3.43 1.16 6.32
N VAL A 154 -4.22 2.13 5.87
CA VAL A 154 -4.29 2.50 4.45
C VAL A 154 -3.49 3.77 4.22
N VAL A 155 -2.45 3.72 3.40
CA VAL A 155 -1.66 4.89 3.02
C VAL A 155 -2.22 5.48 1.73
N ARG A 156 -2.62 6.75 1.77
CA ARG A 156 -3.30 7.46 0.67
C ARG A 156 -2.38 8.54 0.07
N PRO A 157 -1.49 8.20 -0.88
CA PRO A 157 -0.66 9.19 -1.55
C PRO A 157 -1.43 9.96 -2.65
N PRO A 158 -0.99 11.18 -2.99
CA PRO A 158 -1.43 11.89 -4.19
C PRO A 158 -0.59 11.41 -5.40
N ARG A 159 -0.28 12.30 -6.35
CA ARG A 159 0.49 11.95 -7.54
C ARG A 159 1.92 11.51 -7.20
N LEU A 160 2.23 10.26 -7.56
CA LEU A 160 3.51 9.63 -7.27
C LEU A 160 4.63 10.12 -8.22
N GLN A 161 5.81 10.37 -7.65
CA GLN A 161 7.04 10.72 -8.35
C GLN A 161 8.13 9.66 -8.11
N ASN A 162 9.11 9.56 -9.01
CA ASN A 162 10.32 8.78 -8.79
C ASN A 162 11.41 9.74 -8.30
N LYS A 163 11.56 9.83 -6.97
CA LYS A 163 12.57 10.65 -6.30
C LYS A 163 13.20 9.81 -5.19
N PRO A 164 14.45 10.10 -4.81
CA PRO A 164 15.08 9.49 -3.64
C PRO A 164 14.24 9.68 -2.37
N VAL A 165 14.43 8.79 -1.40
CA VAL A 165 13.85 8.96 -0.06
C VAL A 165 14.38 10.24 0.57
N THR A 166 13.48 11.03 1.15
CA THR A 166 13.80 12.26 1.87
C THR A 166 13.49 12.15 3.36
N GLY A 167 12.50 11.33 3.72
CA GLY A 167 11.97 11.28 5.09
C GLY A 167 11.23 12.55 5.52
N SER A 168 11.04 13.52 4.60
CA SER A 168 10.42 14.81 4.87
C SER A 168 9.12 14.94 4.09
N TYR A 169 8.02 14.63 4.76
CA TYR A 169 6.66 14.70 4.23
C TYR A 169 5.69 14.90 5.40
N ARG A 170 4.46 15.31 5.09
CA ARG A 170 3.38 15.49 6.05
C ARG A 170 2.47 14.28 6.04
N THR A 171 1.98 13.92 7.22
CA THR A 171 0.99 12.86 7.42
C THR A 171 -0.27 13.41 8.07
N VAL A 172 -1.44 12.88 7.70
CA VAL A 172 -2.71 13.19 8.37
C VAL A 172 -3.49 11.90 8.54
N VAL A 173 -3.67 11.46 9.79
CA VAL A 173 -4.50 10.30 10.15
C VAL A 173 -5.97 10.66 9.98
N GLY A 174 -6.74 9.77 9.34
CA GLY A 174 -8.15 9.99 9.02
C GLY A 174 -8.40 10.99 7.89
N GLY A 175 -7.38 11.69 7.41
CA GLY A 175 -7.51 12.78 6.45
C GLY A 175 -6.39 12.82 5.41
N PHE A 176 -6.11 14.02 4.91
CA PHE A 176 -5.07 14.22 3.90
C PHE A 176 -4.38 15.60 4.03
N PRO A 177 -3.05 15.69 3.84
CA PRO A 177 -2.33 16.96 3.96
C PRO A 177 -2.85 18.05 3.01
N LEU A 178 -3.12 19.23 3.55
CA LEU A 178 -3.56 20.38 2.75
C LEU A 178 -2.55 20.72 1.66
N LYS A 179 -3.04 20.97 0.45
CA LYS A 179 -2.23 21.29 -0.74
C LYS A 179 -1.19 20.22 -1.11
N GLY A 180 -1.30 19.00 -0.58
CA GLY A 180 -0.43 17.87 -0.88
C GLY A 180 -0.65 17.32 -2.29
N ARG A 181 0.13 17.76 -3.27
CA ARG A 181 -0.08 17.39 -4.68
C ARG A 181 0.76 16.20 -5.13
N PHE A 182 1.92 15.98 -4.49
CA PHE A 182 2.89 14.99 -4.92
C PHE A 182 3.57 14.31 -3.73
N ILE A 183 4.08 13.10 -3.97
CA ILE A 183 5.00 12.42 -3.06
C ILE A 183 5.90 11.46 -3.86
N GLY A 184 7.14 11.26 -3.41
CA GLY A 184 8.03 10.25 -3.97
C GLY A 184 7.61 8.84 -3.55
N ARG A 185 7.73 7.85 -4.45
CA ARG A 185 7.46 6.43 -4.12
C ARG A 185 8.33 5.93 -2.97
N ALA A 186 9.58 6.40 -2.91
CA ALA A 186 10.51 6.08 -1.83
C ALA A 186 10.03 6.62 -0.47
N ASP A 187 9.43 7.82 -0.43
CA ASP A 187 8.85 8.38 0.79
C ASP A 187 7.54 7.70 1.19
N VAL A 188 6.74 7.20 0.23
CA VAL A 188 5.58 6.35 0.56
C VAL A 188 6.03 5.06 1.23
N ALA A 189 7.06 4.41 0.70
CA ALA A 189 7.63 3.20 1.31
C ALA A 189 8.20 3.49 2.70
N HIS A 190 8.93 4.61 2.85
CA HIS A 190 9.44 5.07 4.14
C HIS A 190 8.30 5.28 5.15
N ALA A 191 7.22 5.96 4.75
CA ALA A 191 6.04 6.17 5.60
C ALA A 191 5.38 4.86 6.01
N MET A 192 5.22 3.92 5.07
CA MET A 192 4.65 2.60 5.38
C MET A 192 5.51 1.85 6.41
N LEU A 193 6.83 1.81 6.24
CA LEU A 193 7.72 1.14 7.19
C LEU A 193 7.66 1.79 8.58
N ALA A 194 7.64 3.12 8.65
CA ALA A 194 7.53 3.86 9.90
C ALA A 194 6.19 3.64 10.64
N MET A 195 5.12 3.31 9.91
CA MET A 195 3.79 3.07 10.49
C MET A 195 3.58 1.63 10.98
N ILE A 196 4.52 0.70 10.75
CA ILE A 196 4.32 -0.72 11.13
C ILE A 196 3.98 -0.86 12.61
N ASP A 197 4.73 -0.18 13.47
CA ASP A 197 4.58 -0.25 14.93
C ASP A 197 3.81 0.95 15.52
N ASP A 198 3.17 1.79 14.69
CA ASP A 198 2.42 2.96 15.16
C ASP A 198 0.94 2.60 15.43
N PRO A 199 0.52 2.48 16.70
CA PRO A 199 -0.85 2.13 17.05
C PRO A 199 -1.86 3.22 16.65
N GLY A 200 -1.43 4.48 16.51
CA GLY A 200 -2.28 5.59 16.08
C GLY A 200 -2.76 5.48 14.63
N THR A 201 -2.15 4.58 13.85
CA THR A 201 -2.50 4.35 12.44
C THR A 201 -3.33 3.08 12.21
N VAL A 202 -3.57 2.29 13.26
CA VAL A 202 -4.34 1.05 13.17
C VAL A 202 -5.82 1.37 12.93
N LYS A 203 -6.41 0.69 11.94
CA LYS A 203 -7.76 0.93 11.40
C LYS A 203 -7.96 2.36 10.88
N GLN A 204 -6.89 2.99 10.38
CA GLN A 204 -6.93 4.35 9.85
C GLN A 204 -6.47 4.42 8.39
N GLY A 205 -7.07 5.36 7.66
CA GLY A 205 -6.50 5.86 6.41
C GLY A 205 -5.61 7.07 6.70
N VAL A 206 -4.38 7.05 6.20
CA VAL A 206 -3.36 8.09 6.45
C VAL A 206 -2.96 8.73 5.13
N GLY A 207 -3.27 10.01 4.97
CA GLY A 207 -2.80 10.78 3.83
C GLY A 207 -1.32 11.14 3.98
N VAL A 208 -0.55 11.00 2.90
CA VAL A 208 0.88 11.30 2.88
C VAL A 208 1.25 12.16 1.67
N ALA A 209 1.88 13.31 1.90
CA ALA A 209 2.28 14.22 0.82
C ALA A 209 3.40 15.17 1.27
N TYR A 210 4.11 15.75 0.31
CA TYR A 210 4.95 16.93 0.57
C TYR A 210 4.10 18.13 0.99
#